data_AF-A0A0Q8B294-F1
#
_entry.id   AF-A0A0Q8B294-F1
#
_cell.length_a   1.000
_cell.length_b   1.000
_cell.length_c   1.000
_cell.angle_alpha   90.00
_cell.angle_beta   90.00
_cell.angle_gamma   90.00
#
_symmetry.space_group_name_H-M   'P 1'
#
loop_
_entity.id
_entity.type
_entity.pdbx_description
1 polymer ?
#
loop_
_entity_poly.entity_id
_entity_poly.type
_entity_poly.pdbx_seq_one_letter_code
_entity_poly.pdbx_strand_id
1 'polypeptide(L)'
;MYDRAAIMKAAHRYAQTYKGRQWSYVYLLKHGLKKAWAEAKEGLTAQERRAAFIRDEIDALQFKTLRYDTITMRRRLETELASIAA
;
A
#
# COMPACT_ATOMS: atom_id res chain seq x y z
N MET A 1 -5.04 1.63 1.77
CA MET A 1 -4.04 2.52 1.16
C MET A 1 -2.91 2.65 2.17
N TYR A 2 -1.66 2.38 1.77
CA TYR A 2 -0.53 2.43 2.70
C TYR A 2 -0.23 3.89 3.10
N ASP A 3 -0.12 4.16 4.40
CA ASP A 3 0.36 5.45 4.87
C ASP A 3 1.85 5.58 4.59
N ARG A 4 2.16 6.22 3.46
CA ARG A 4 3.54 6.48 3.02
C ARG A 4 4.31 7.29 4.06
N ALA A 5 3.65 8.20 4.79
CA ALA A 5 4.30 9.00 5.81
C ALA A 5 4.66 8.14 7.03
N ALA A 6 3.79 7.21 7.45
CA ALA A 6 4.10 6.26 8.51
C ALA A 6 5.27 5.34 8.14
N ILE A 7 5.28 4.81 6.90
CA ILE A 7 6.36 3.96 6.39
C ILE A 7 7.68 4.73 6.35
N MET A 8 7.67 5.97 5.86
CA MET A 8 8.86 6.84 5.84
C MET A 8 9.36 7.19 7.24
N LYS A 9 8.46 7.47 8.19
CA LYS A 9 8.84 7.71 9.60
C LYS A 9 9.44 6.47 10.25
N ALA A 10 8.93 5.27 9.96
CA ALA A 10 9.50 4.02 10.46
C ALA A 10 10.90 3.76 9.88
N ALA A 11 11.08 3.97 8.57
CA ALA A 11 12.38 3.86 7.92
C ALA A 11 13.41 4.88 8.44
N HIS A 12 12.96 6.12 8.67
CA HIS A 12 13.81 7.15 9.26
C HIS A 12 14.23 6.79 10.70
N ARG A 13 13.29 6.31 11.53
CA ARG A 13 13.60 5.83 12.88
C ARG A 13 14.63 4.70 12.84
N TYR A 14 14.48 3.74 11.95
CA TYR A 14 15.47 2.69 11.74
C TYR A 14 16.85 3.28 11.43
N ALA A 15 16.94 4.24 10.50
CA ALA A 15 18.21 4.87 10.16
C ALA A 15 18.83 5.67 11.33
N GLN A 16 18.00 6.31 12.17
CA GLN A 16 18.48 7.00 13.38
C GLN A 16 19.01 6.02 14.44
N THR A 17 18.37 4.86 14.64
CA THR A 17 18.82 3.85 15.61
C THR A 17 20.24 3.35 15.33
N TYR A 18 20.67 3.35 14.07
CA TYR A 18 22.00 2.90 13.65
C TYR A 18 22.95 4.05 13.27
N LYS A 19 22.57 5.29 13.58
CA LYS A 19 23.39 6.48 13.32
C LYS A 19 24.74 6.35 14.03
N GLY A 20 25.83 6.60 13.30
CA GLY A 20 27.20 6.50 13.83
C GLY A 20 27.88 5.15 13.60
N ARG A 21 27.20 4.14 13.02
CA ARG A 21 27.86 2.95 12.47
C ARG A 21 28.54 3.27 11.13
N GLN A 22 29.38 2.36 10.64
CA GLN A 22 30.08 2.51 9.35
C GLN A 22 29.16 2.57 8.12
N TRP A 23 27.87 2.28 8.27
CA TRP A 23 26.92 2.28 7.18
C TRP A 23 26.36 3.67 6.91
N SER A 24 26.32 4.06 5.63
CA SER A 24 25.78 5.36 5.23
C SER A 24 24.29 5.48 5.56
N TYR A 25 23.84 6.71 5.81
CA TYR A 25 22.44 6.99 6.11
C TYR A 25 21.49 6.51 4.99
N VAL A 26 21.90 6.66 3.73
CA VAL A 26 21.12 6.20 2.56
C VAL A 26 20.94 4.68 2.57
N TYR A 27 22.00 3.94 2.91
CA TYR A 27 21.93 2.49 3.03
C TYR A 27 20.96 2.07 4.15
N LEU A 28 21.09 2.69 5.33
CA LEU A 28 20.22 2.43 6.47
C LEU A 28 18.75 2.76 6.17
N LEU A 29 18.50 3.87 5.50
CA LEU A 29 17.15 4.28 5.10
C LEU A 29 16.54 3.29 4.10
N LYS A 30 17.30 2.81 3.12
CA LYS A 30 16.86 1.78 2.17
C LYS A 30 16.48 0.48 2.87
N HIS A 31 17.29 0.04 3.84
CA HIS A 31 17.00 -1.15 4.63
C HIS A 31 15.76 -0.97 5.52
N GLY A 32 15.64 0.18 6.20
CA GLY A 32 14.48 0.54 7.00
C GLY A 32 13.20 0.59 6.17
N LEU A 33 13.27 1.13 4.94
CA LEU A 33 12.16 1.16 3.99
C LEU A 33 11.71 -0.26 3.62
N LYS A 34 12.64 -1.14 3.28
CA LYS A 34 12.31 -2.54 2.94
C LYS A 34 11.61 -3.25 4.09
N LYS A 35 12.10 -3.06 5.32
CA LYS A 35 11.51 -3.65 6.52
C LYS A 35 10.12 -3.08 6.83
N ALA A 36 9.98 -1.75 6.84
CA ALA A 36 8.70 -1.08 7.11
C ALA A 36 7.63 -1.43 6.06
N TRP A 37 8.04 -1.61 4.79
CA TRP A 37 7.14 -2.10 3.74
C TRP A 37 6.73 -3.55 3.92
N ALA A 38 7.61 -4.42 4.42
CA ALA A 38 7.28 -5.80 4.71
C ALA A 38 6.31 -5.90 5.90
N GLU A 39 6.58 -5.19 7.00
CA GLU A 39 5.69 -5.12 8.17
C GLU A 39 4.32 -4.55 7.79
N ALA A 40 4.30 -3.47 7.02
CA ALA A 40 3.07 -2.88 6.51
C ALA A 40 2.30 -3.81 5.56
N LYS A 41 2.92 -4.86 5.00
CA LYS A 41 2.27 -5.87 4.15
C LYS A 41 1.87 -7.12 4.92
N GLU A 42 2.69 -7.58 5.86
CA GLU A 42 2.39 -8.72 6.72
C GLU A 42 1.26 -8.42 7.71
N GLY A 43 1.09 -7.15 8.09
CA GLY A 43 -0.06 -6.69 8.85
C GLY A 43 -1.38 -6.72 8.07
N LEU A 44 -1.39 -6.93 6.74
CA LEU A 44 -2.64 -7.07 6.00
C LEU A 44 -3.15 -8.51 6.04
N THR A 45 -4.32 -8.65 6.64
CA THR A 45 -5.21 -9.79 6.44
C THR A 45 -5.48 -10.01 4.94
N ALA A 46 -5.85 -11.24 4.56
CA ALA A 46 -6.20 -11.55 3.17
C ALA A 46 -7.34 -10.65 2.65
N GLN A 47 -8.25 -10.26 3.53
CA GLN A 47 -9.36 -9.34 3.28
C GLN A 47 -8.87 -7.92 2.95
N GLU A 48 -7.94 -7.36 3.73
CA GLU A 48 -7.41 -6.02 3.45
C GLU A 48 -6.59 -5.97 2.15
N ARG A 49 -5.87 -7.06 1.83
CA ARG A 49 -5.17 -7.19 0.53
C ARG A 49 -6.16 -7.20 -0.63
N ARG A 50 -7.27 -7.92 -0.49
CA ARG A 50 -8.36 -7.94 -1.47
C ARG A 50 -9.01 -6.57 -1.62
N ALA A 51 -9.27 -5.88 -0.51
CA ALA A 51 -9.82 -4.52 -0.52
C ALA A 51 -8.88 -3.51 -1.18
N ALA A 52 -7.56 -3.64 -1.00
CA ALA A 52 -6.58 -2.78 -1.67
C ALA A 52 -6.59 -3.02 -3.19
N PHE A 53 -6.60 -4.29 -3.62
CA PHE A 53 -6.66 -4.66 -5.04
C PHE A 53 -7.92 -4.12 -5.72
N ILE A 54 -9.09 -4.25 -5.07
CA ILE A 54 -10.36 -3.75 -5.59
C ILE A 54 -10.33 -2.21 -5.77
N ARG A 55 -9.71 -1.47 -4.85
CA ARG A 55 -9.54 -0.02 -4.97
C ARG A 55 -8.66 0.37 -6.14
N ASP A 56 -7.53 -0.32 -6.31
CA ASP A 56 -6.62 -0.09 -7.44
C ASP A 56 -7.32 -0.40 -8.78
N GLU A 57 -8.20 -1.41 -8.81
CA GLU A 57 -8.99 -1.75 -9.99
C GLU A 57 -10.07 -0.68 -10.30
N ILE A 58 -10.73 -0.12 -9.28
CA ILE A 58 -11.66 1.01 -9.44
C ILE A 58 -10.96 2.26 -9.99
N ASP A 59 -9.75 2.55 -9.53
CA ASP A 59 -8.94 3.67 -10.03
C ASP A 59 -8.49 3.41 -11.47
N ALA A 60 -8.09 2.18 -11.80
CA ALA A 60 -7.73 1.81 -13.17
C ALA A 60 -8.89 1.94 -14.16
N LEU A 61 -10.15 1.77 -13.70
CA LEU A 61 -11.34 1.99 -14.54
C LEU A 61 -11.49 3.45 -15.01
N GLN A 62 -10.88 4.44 -14.33
CA GLN A 62 -10.87 5.83 -14.77
C GLN A 62 -10.13 6.03 -16.10
N PHE A 63 -9.15 5.16 -16.38
CA PHE A 63 -8.30 5.26 -17.56
C PHE A 63 -8.73 4.31 -18.69
N LYS A 64 -9.80 3.52 -18.50
CA LYS A 64 -10.32 2.63 -19.55
C LYS A 64 -11.11 3.42 -20.59
N THR A 65 -10.97 3.01 -21.85
CA THR A 65 -11.67 3.63 -22.98
C THR A 65 -13.18 3.35 -22.91
N LEU A 66 -13.97 4.25 -23.49
CA LEU A 66 -15.46 4.26 -23.53
C LEU A 66 -16.12 2.97 -24.03
N ARG A 67 -15.35 2.02 -24.55
CA ARG A 67 -15.84 0.74 -25.07
C ARG A 67 -16.20 -0.26 -23.97
N TYR A 68 -15.79 0.00 -22.73
CA TYR A 68 -16.11 -0.83 -21.57
C TYR A 68 -17.23 -0.19 -20.74
N ASP A 69 -18.16 -1.00 -20.24
CA ASP A 69 -19.13 -0.57 -19.21
C ASP A 69 -18.42 -0.45 -17.86
N THR A 70 -17.64 0.63 -17.72
CA THR A 70 -16.86 0.95 -16.52
C THR A 70 -17.76 1.25 -15.33
N ILE A 71 -19.02 1.66 -15.56
CA ILE A 71 -19.99 2.00 -14.52
C ILE A 71 -20.48 0.72 -13.83
N THR A 72 -20.90 -0.29 -14.60
CA THR A 72 -21.32 -1.58 -14.05
C THR A 72 -20.15 -2.32 -13.39
N MET A 73 -18.95 -2.27 -13.98
CA MET A 73 -17.75 -2.84 -13.35
C MET A 73 -17.40 -2.13 -12.04
N ARG A 74 -17.44 -0.80 -12.00
CA ARG A 74 -17.18 -0.02 -10.78
C ARG A 74 -18.18 -0.37 -9.67
N ARG A 75 -19.49 -0.38 -9.98
CA ARG A 75 -20.53 -0.74 -9.00
C ARG A 75 -20.33 -2.14 -8.42
N ARG A 76 -19.96 -3.12 -9.25
CA ARG A 76 -19.67 -4.48 -8.77
C ARG A 76 -18.50 -4.50 -7.79
N LEU A 77 -17.43 -3.79 -8.12
CA LEU A 77 -16.23 -3.67 -7.28
C LEU A 77 -16.52 -2.92 -5.97
N GLU A 78 -17.36 -1.88 -6.01
CA GLU A 78 -17.82 -1.15 -4.81
C GLU A 78 -18.65 -2.05 -3.88
N THR A 79 -19.54 -2.88 -4.42
CA THR A 79 -20.30 -3.87 -3.64
C THR A 79 -19.39 -4.93 -3.03
N GLU A 80 -18.40 -5.43 -3.77
CA GLU A 80 -17.40 -6.37 -3.25
C GLU A 80 -16.58 -5.71 -2.11
N LEU A 81 -16.22 -4.44 -2.24
CA LEU A 81 -15.54 -3.68 -1.20
C LEU A 81 -16.41 -3.48 0.05
N ALA A 82 -17.70 -3.18 -0.12
CA ALA A 82 -18.65 -3.06 0.98
C ALA A 82 -18.84 -4.39 1.72
N SER A 83 -18.84 -5.51 1.00
CA SER A 83 -18.95 -6.85 1.60
C SER A 83 -17.73 -7.29 2.41
N ILE A 84 -16.55 -6.73 2.11
CA ILE A 84 -15.31 -7.00 2.86
C ILE A 84 -15.21 -6.13 4.12
N ALA A 85 -15.96 -5.03 4.17
CA ALA A 85 -15.96 -4.10 5.30
C ALA A 85 -17.09 -4.35 6.33
N ALA A 86 -18.06 -5.22 6.00
CA ALA A 86 -19.16 -5.65 6.85
C ALA A 86 -18.81 -6.91 7.64
#